data_AF-A0A377AY51-F1
#
_entry.id   AF-A0A377AY51-F1
#
_cell.length_a   1.000
_cell.length_b   1.000
_cell.length_c   1.000
_cell.angle_alpha   90.00
_cell.angle_beta   90.00
_cell.angle_gamma   90.00
#
_symmetry.space_group_name_H-M   'P 1'
#
loop_
_entity.id
_entity.type
_entity.pdbx_description
1 polymer ?
#
loop_
_entity_poly.entity_id
_entity_poly.type
_entity_poly.pdbx_seq_one_letter_code
_entity_poly.pdbx_strand_id
1 'polypeptide(L)'
;MEQRVDTTPNCGNMLSGVGAFAIENGLIAATSPVTRVRIRNVNTGTFIEADVQTPNGVVEYEGSARIDGVPGTAAPVALTFLNAAGTKTGKVFPTDNQIDYFDDVPVTCIDYGDASRHYSG
;
A
#
# COMPACT_ATOMS: atom_id res chain seq x y z
N MET A 1 18.30 -12.93 20.89
CA MET A 1 17.03 -12.58 20.25
C MET A 1 16.81 -11.11 20.53
N GLU A 2 16.82 -10.27 19.50
CA GLU A 2 16.70 -8.82 19.68
C GLU A 2 15.21 -8.46 19.78
N GLN A 3 14.80 -7.83 20.89
CA GLN A 3 13.43 -7.41 21.14
C GLN A 3 13.24 -5.97 20.64
N ARG A 4 13.08 -5.80 19.33
CA ARG A 4 12.87 -4.49 18.70
C ARG A 4 11.68 -4.53 17.76
N VAL A 5 10.82 -3.52 17.87
CA VAL A 5 9.68 -3.30 16.96
C VAL A 5 10.00 -2.07 16.13
N ASP A 6 9.88 -2.19 14.81
CA ASP A 6 10.02 -1.07 13.87
C ASP A 6 8.66 -0.79 13.22
N THR A 7 8.11 0.38 13.53
CA THR A 7 6.82 0.87 12.99
C THR A 7 7.04 1.94 11.93
N THR A 8 8.23 2.05 11.36
CA THR A 8 8.55 3.08 10.35
C THR A 8 8.05 2.77 8.94
N PRO A 9 8.08 1.51 8.43
CA PRO A 9 7.71 1.24 7.05
C PRO A 9 6.20 1.04 6.85
N ASN A 10 5.72 1.36 5.65
CA ASN A 10 4.40 0.94 5.18
C ASN A 10 4.48 -0.49 4.64
N CYS A 11 3.78 -1.44 5.26
CA CYS A 11 3.68 -2.80 4.73
C CYS A 11 2.44 -2.93 3.83
N GLY A 12 2.59 -2.61 2.54
CA GLY A 12 1.49 -2.69 1.55
C GLY A 12 0.84 -4.08 1.46
N ASN A 13 1.58 -5.14 1.76
CA ASN A 13 1.05 -6.50 1.76
C ASN A 13 0.06 -6.75 2.90
N MET A 14 0.36 -6.29 4.13
CA MET A 14 -0.59 -6.43 5.24
C MET A 14 -1.82 -5.54 5.06
N LEU A 15 -1.68 -4.42 4.35
CA LEU A 15 -2.80 -3.51 4.06
C LEU A 15 -3.93 -4.19 3.28
N SER A 16 -3.62 -5.18 2.46
CA SER A 16 -4.61 -5.94 1.67
C SER A 16 -5.69 -6.63 2.53
N GLY A 17 -5.36 -7.01 3.77
CA GLY A 17 -6.30 -7.65 4.70
C GLY A 17 -7.13 -6.67 5.54
N VAL A 18 -6.74 -5.39 5.62
CA VAL A 18 -7.38 -4.42 6.52
C VAL A 18 -8.83 -4.14 6.11
N GLY A 19 -9.09 -4.03 4.80
CA GLY A 19 -10.44 -3.78 4.29
C GLY A 19 -11.41 -4.90 4.64
N ALA A 20 -11.02 -6.14 4.36
CA ALA A 20 -11.82 -7.34 4.67
C ALA A 20 -12.07 -7.49 6.18
N PHE A 21 -11.02 -7.32 7.00
CA PHE A 21 -11.14 -7.36 8.46
C PHE A 21 -12.12 -6.32 9.00
N ALA A 22 -12.08 -5.09 8.48
CA ALA A 22 -12.97 -4.02 8.91
C ALA A 22 -14.45 -4.33 8.61
N ILE A 23 -14.73 -4.97 7.48
CA ILE A 23 -16.08 -5.39 7.09
C ILE A 23 -16.56 -6.52 8.02
N GLU A 24 -15.75 -7.56 8.21
CA GLU A 24 -16.12 -8.72 9.04
C GLU A 24 -16.33 -8.38 10.52
N ASN A 25 -15.57 -7.41 11.04
CA ASN A 25 -15.70 -6.94 12.41
C ASN A 25 -16.76 -5.83 12.58
N GLY A 26 -17.51 -5.49 11.52
CA GLY A 26 -18.57 -4.50 11.58
C GLY A 26 -18.09 -3.06 11.81
N LEU A 27 -16.81 -2.76 11.53
CA LEU A 27 -16.27 -1.40 11.60
C LEU A 27 -16.75 -0.53 10.43
N ILE A 28 -17.15 -1.17 9.32
CA ILE A 28 -17.76 -0.55 8.16
C ILE A 28 -18.90 -1.44 7.64
N ALA A 29 -19.97 -0.81 7.13
CA ALA A 29 -21.05 -1.55 6.47
C ALA A 29 -20.61 -2.01 5.07
N ALA A 30 -20.87 -3.28 4.77
CA ALA A 30 -20.62 -3.82 3.43
C ALA A 30 -21.62 -3.27 2.41
N THR A 31 -21.15 -3.04 1.19
CA THR A 31 -21.95 -2.81 -0.01
C THR A 31 -21.82 -3.99 -0.97
N SER A 32 -22.54 -3.98 -2.09
CA SER A 32 -22.50 -5.06 -3.10
C SER A 32 -22.36 -4.45 -4.50
N PRO A 33 -21.60 -5.08 -5.42
CA PRO A 33 -20.80 -6.31 -5.23
C PRO A 33 -19.40 -6.05 -4.65
N VAL A 34 -19.04 -4.79 -4.44
CA VAL A 34 -17.73 -4.35 -3.95
C VAL A 34 -17.95 -3.35 -2.83
N THR A 35 -17.12 -3.41 -1.78
CA THR A 35 -17.08 -2.44 -0.69
C THR A 35 -15.78 -1.65 -0.76
N ARG A 36 -15.90 -0.33 -0.90
CA ARG A 36 -14.76 0.59 -0.85
C ARG A 36 -14.47 0.98 0.59
N VAL A 37 -13.29 0.63 1.08
CA VAL A 37 -12.82 0.95 2.43
C VAL A 37 -11.72 2.00 2.35
N ARG A 38 -11.93 3.16 2.98
CA ARG A 38 -10.91 4.20 3.08
C ARG A 38 -10.09 4.01 4.35
N ILE A 39 -8.81 3.67 4.16
CA ILE A 39 -7.86 3.34 5.22
C ILE A 39 -6.88 4.49 5.38
N ARG A 40 -6.65 4.93 6.62
CA ARG A 40 -5.57 5.87 6.95
C ARG A 40 -4.42 5.08 7.57
N ASN A 41 -3.29 5.03 6.87
CA ASN A 41 -2.05 4.53 7.45
C ASN A 41 -1.53 5.56 8.47
N VAL A 42 -1.50 5.19 9.74
CA VAL A 42 -1.08 6.08 10.84
C VAL A 42 0.44 6.32 10.87
N ASN A 43 1.23 5.42 10.28
CA ASN A 43 2.68 5.51 10.22
C ASN A 43 3.15 6.59 9.24
N THR A 44 2.48 6.70 8.09
CA THR A 44 2.85 7.62 7.00
C THR A 44 1.86 8.76 6.79
N GLY A 45 0.68 8.71 7.40
CA GLY A 45 -0.42 9.65 7.12
C GLY A 45 -1.07 9.43 5.74
N THR A 46 -0.67 8.40 4.99
CA THR A 46 -1.21 8.10 3.66
C THR A 46 -2.64 7.55 3.78
N PHE A 47 -3.53 7.99 2.89
CA PHE A 47 -4.84 7.41 2.65
C PHE A 47 -4.77 6.42 1.50
N ILE A 48 -5.36 5.25 1.73
CA ILE A 48 -5.48 4.18 0.76
C ILE A 48 -6.95 3.79 0.64
N GLU A 49 -7.45 3.65 -0.58
CA GLU A 49 -8.74 3.03 -0.85
C GLU A 49 -8.52 1.56 -1.18
N ALA A 50 -9.20 0.67 -0.44
CA ALA A 50 -9.24 -0.75 -0.71
C ALA A 50 -10.62 -1.13 -1.25
N ASP A 51 -10.67 -1.63 -2.48
CA ASP A 51 -11.88 -2.20 -3.06
C ASP A 51 -11.90 -3.70 -2.77
N VAL A 52 -12.74 -4.09 -1.80
CA VAL A 52 -12.90 -5.47 -1.34
C VAL A 52 -14.09 -6.11 -2.05
N GLN A 53 -13.92 -7.33 -2.57
CA GLN A 53 -15.02 -8.08 -3.16
C GLN A 53 -16.03 -8.47 -2.08
N THR A 54 -17.27 -8.03 -2.24
CA THR A 54 -18.36 -8.28 -1.29
C THR A 54 -19.68 -8.64 -1.98
N PRO A 55 -19.72 -9.70 -2.81
CA PRO A 55 -20.98 -10.15 -3.42
C PRO A 55 -22.01 -10.43 -2.34
N ASN A 56 -23.23 -9.91 -2.52
CA ASN A 56 -24.32 -10.00 -1.53
C ASN A 56 -23.97 -9.40 -0.15
N GLY A 57 -22.98 -8.50 -0.09
CA GLY A 57 -22.54 -7.87 1.15
C GLY A 57 -21.69 -8.76 2.06
N VAL A 58 -21.17 -9.89 1.55
CA VAL A 58 -20.28 -10.81 2.28
C VAL A 58 -18.91 -10.79 1.62
N VAL A 59 -17.84 -10.68 2.42
CA VAL A 59 -16.46 -10.72 1.92
C VAL A 59 -16.21 -12.03 1.15
N GLU A 60 -15.68 -11.88 -0.06
CA GLU A 60 -15.27 -13.00 -0.92
C GLU A 60 -13.75 -13.09 -0.97
N TYR A 61 -13.21 -14.28 -0.70
CA TYR A 61 -11.77 -14.57 -0.76
C TYR A 61 -11.43 -15.46 -1.95
N GLU A 62 -12.40 -16.19 -2.51
CA GLU A 62 -12.19 -17.02 -3.69
C GLU A 62 -12.27 -16.18 -4.97
N GLY A 63 -11.40 -16.50 -5.93
CA GLY A 63 -11.36 -15.80 -7.20
C GLY A 63 -10.22 -16.28 -8.08
N SER A 64 -10.04 -15.62 -9.21
CA SER A 64 -9.06 -15.99 -10.24
C SER A 64 -7.81 -15.10 -10.27
N ALA A 65 -7.69 -14.12 -9.37
CA ALA A 65 -6.52 -13.27 -9.31
C ALA A 65 -5.31 -14.05 -8.78
N ARG A 66 -4.14 -13.77 -9.34
CA ARG A 66 -2.87 -14.40 -8.97
C ARG A 66 -1.82 -13.34 -8.73
N ILE A 67 -1.01 -13.52 -7.70
CA ILE A 67 0.17 -12.70 -7.40
C ILE A 67 1.39 -13.60 -7.27
N ASP A 68 2.55 -13.13 -7.73
CA ASP A 68 3.78 -13.89 -7.63
C ASP A 68 4.22 -14.04 -6.16
N GLY A 69 4.72 -15.22 -5.81
CA GLY A 69 5.09 -15.57 -4.43
C GLY A 69 3.97 -16.21 -3.60
N VAL A 70 2.72 -16.26 -4.10
CA VAL A 70 1.59 -16.95 -3.44
C VAL A 70 1.05 -18.09 -4.32
N PRO A 71 0.96 -19.33 -3.82
CA PRO A 71 0.33 -20.43 -4.56
C PRO A 71 -1.18 -20.24 -4.75
N GLY A 72 -1.72 -20.68 -5.89
CA GLY A 72 -3.17 -20.68 -6.16
C GLY A 72 -3.69 -19.33 -6.69
N THR A 73 -4.99 -19.09 -6.47
CA THR A 73 -5.70 -17.86 -6.86
C THR A 73 -6.65 -17.42 -5.75
N ALA A 74 -6.99 -16.12 -5.73
CA ALA A 74 -7.90 -15.52 -4.76
C ALA A 74 -8.72 -14.38 -5.39
N ALA A 75 -9.68 -13.84 -4.65
CA ALA A 75 -10.40 -12.62 -5.00
C ALA A 75 -9.42 -11.42 -5.08
N PRO A 76 -9.54 -10.54 -6.10
CA PRO A 76 -8.69 -9.37 -6.18
C PRO A 76 -9.10 -8.29 -5.17
N VAL A 77 -8.11 -7.70 -4.50
CA VAL A 77 -8.28 -6.47 -3.70
C VAL A 77 -7.48 -5.36 -4.38
N ALA A 78 -8.16 -4.32 -4.87
CA ALA A 78 -7.48 -3.18 -5.48
C ALA A 78 -7.13 -2.15 -4.40
N LEU A 79 -5.85 -1.79 -4.30
CA LEU A 79 -5.34 -0.79 -3.36
C LEU A 79 -4.91 0.47 -4.12
N THR A 80 -5.61 1.58 -3.90
CA THR A 80 -5.32 2.87 -4.52
C THR A 80 -4.73 3.83 -3.49
N PHE A 81 -3.46 4.22 -3.67
CA PHE A 81 -2.78 5.16 -2.77
C PHE A 81 -3.06 6.61 -3.21
N LEU A 82 -3.80 7.35 -2.40
CA LEU A 82 -4.35 8.66 -2.80
C LEU A 82 -3.37 9.83 -2.62
N ASN A 83 -2.43 9.74 -1.67
CA ASN A 83 -1.47 10.80 -1.34
C ASN A 83 -0.08 10.23 -1.01
N ALA A 84 0.41 9.31 -1.86
CA ALA A 84 1.70 8.67 -1.68
C ALA A 84 2.90 9.55 -2.03
N ALA A 85 2.71 10.67 -2.73
CA ALA A 85 3.77 11.58 -3.10
C ALA A 85 4.32 12.35 -1.89
N GLY A 86 5.64 12.29 -1.66
CA GLY A 86 6.32 13.10 -0.64
C GLY A 86 5.90 12.77 0.79
N THR A 87 5.56 11.52 1.09
CA THR A 87 5.02 11.12 2.40
C THR A 87 5.96 11.40 3.58
N LYS A 88 7.28 11.41 3.34
CA LYS A 88 8.28 11.69 4.38
C LYS A 88 8.94 13.06 4.22
N THR A 89 9.07 13.53 2.98
CA THR A 89 9.87 14.71 2.64
C THR A 89 9.04 15.90 2.16
N GLY A 90 7.75 15.72 1.89
CA GLY A 90 6.86 16.73 1.32
C GLY A 90 7.04 16.98 -0.17
N LYS A 91 8.00 16.30 -0.84
CA LYS A 91 8.28 16.43 -2.27
C LYS A 91 8.43 15.06 -2.92
N VAL A 92 8.03 14.91 -4.18
CA VAL A 92 8.28 13.68 -4.95
C VAL A 92 9.77 13.47 -5.19
N PHE A 93 10.49 14.55 -5.48
CA PHE A 93 11.95 14.59 -5.59
C PHE A 93 12.50 15.42 -4.43
N PRO A 94 12.98 14.80 -3.34
CA PRO A 94 13.42 15.53 -2.14
C PRO A 94 14.58 16.49 -2.41
N THR A 95 15.39 16.19 -3.42
CA THR A 95 16.56 16.97 -3.86
C THR A 95 16.22 18.04 -4.90
N ASP A 96 14.95 18.16 -5.29
CA ASP A 96 14.46 18.99 -6.41
C ASP A 96 15.01 18.60 -7.80
N ASN A 97 15.82 17.54 -7.90
CA ASN A 97 16.36 17.01 -9.15
C ASN A 97 15.74 15.65 -9.48
N GLN A 98 15.55 15.35 -10.77
CA GLN A 98 15.15 14.01 -11.22
C GLN A 98 16.34 13.02 -11.21
N ILE A 99 17.56 13.54 -11.38
CA ILE A 99 18.81 12.80 -11.35
C ILE A 99 19.78 13.58 -10.47
N ASP A 100 20.33 12.92 -9.47
CA ASP A 100 21.46 13.37 -8.65
C ASP A 100 22.69 12.51 -8.97
N TYR A 101 23.87 12.98 -8.56
CA TYR A 101 25.11 12.20 -8.63
C TYR A 101 25.72 12.11 -7.24
N PHE A 102 25.98 10.87 -6.79
CA PHE A 102 26.77 10.59 -5.60
C PHE A 102 27.87 9.62 -6.00
N ASP A 103 29.12 9.94 -5.66
CA ASP A 103 30.30 9.14 -6.04
C ASP A 103 30.36 8.83 -7.55
N ASP A 104 30.03 9.82 -8.37
CA ASP A 104 29.94 9.75 -9.84
C ASP A 104 28.89 8.75 -10.39
N VAL A 105 28.03 8.21 -9.52
CA VAL A 105 26.93 7.32 -9.92
C VAL A 105 25.63 8.13 -10.06
N PRO A 106 24.94 8.05 -11.22
CA PRO A 106 23.64 8.67 -11.39
C PRO A 106 22.57 7.93 -10.57
N VAL A 107 21.85 8.67 -9.74
CA VAL A 107 20.76 8.15 -8.92
C VAL A 107 19.50 9.00 -9.06
N THR A 108 18.35 8.38 -8.81
CA THR A 108 17.10 9.11 -8.60
C THR A 108 16.68 8.97 -7.13
N CYS A 109 16.61 10.11 -6.44
CA CYS A 109 16.02 10.22 -5.11
C CYS A 109 14.51 10.45 -5.24
N ILE A 110 13.70 9.44 -4.91
CA ILE A 110 12.23 9.52 -5.04
C ILE A 110 11.55 9.17 -3.72
N ASP A 111 10.57 9.99 -3.32
CA ASP A 111 9.69 9.73 -2.18
C ASP A 111 8.25 9.53 -2.71
N TYR A 112 7.91 8.26 -2.92
CA TYR A 112 6.58 7.84 -3.34
C TYR A 112 6.18 6.56 -2.58
N GLY A 113 5.25 6.70 -1.64
CA GLY A 113 4.82 5.66 -0.69
C GLY A 113 5.81 5.45 0.46
N ASP A 114 7.10 5.36 0.14
CA ASP A 114 8.22 5.49 1.07
C ASP A 114 9.44 6.12 0.32
N ALA A 115 10.39 6.67 1.06
CA ALA A 115 11.62 7.23 0.50
C ALA A 115 12.54 6.11 0.00
N SER A 116 12.93 6.17 -1.27
CA SER A 116 13.79 5.17 -1.91
C SER A 116 14.86 5.82 -2.81
N ARG A 117 15.94 5.08 -3.07
CA ARG A 117 17.00 5.46 -4.01
C ARG A 117 17.10 4.40 -5.10
N HIS A 118 17.05 4.83 -6.35
CA HIS A 118 17.19 3.97 -7.52
C HIS A 118 18.50 4.30 -8.25
N TYR A 119 19.24 3.27 -8.64
CA TYR A 119 20.47 3.37 -9.41
C TYR A 119 20.17 3.01 -10.87
N SER A 120 20.57 3.88 -11.81
CA SER A 120 20.59 3.52 -13.24
C SER A 120 21.84 2.67 -13.51
N GLY A 121 21.63 1.44 -13.98
CA GLY A 121 22.68 0.57 -14.51
C GLY A 121 22.96 0.81 -15.99
#